data_AF-A0A419NB32-F1
#
_entry.id   AF-A0A419NB32-F1
#
_cell.length_a   1.000
_cell.length_b   1.000
_cell.length_c   1.000
_cell.angle_alpha   90.00
_cell.angle_beta   90.00
_cell.angle_gamma   90.00
#
_symmetry.space_group_name_H-M   'P 1'
#
loop_
_entity.id
_entity.type
_entity.pdbx_description
1 polymer ?
#
loop_
_entity_poly.entity_id
_entity_poly.type
_entity_poly.pdbx_seq_one_letter_code
_entity_poly.pdbx_strand_id
1 'polypeptide(L)'
;MIAEFETRILTLIDDMVESASDDELFASGYLRGHLTVAVAEAEENGEHTAEALKIRVQEGLNKAIQAGELSPRDQALVQGMWENLYQASLPK
;
A
#
# COMPACT_ATOMS: atom_id res chain seq x y z
N MET A 1 -6.89 4.38 14.64
CA MET A 1 -7.13 2.92 14.48
C MET A 1 -6.66 2.48 13.09
N ILE A 2 -6.35 1.20 12.88
CA ILE A 2 -5.84 0.74 11.57
C ILE A 2 -6.83 0.98 10.41
N ALA A 3 -8.12 0.81 10.66
CA ALA A 3 -9.18 1.13 9.70
C ALA A 3 -9.20 2.60 9.25
N GLU A 4 -8.80 3.54 10.12
CA GLU A 4 -8.67 4.96 9.75
C GLU A 4 -7.47 5.18 8.82
N PHE A 5 -6.36 4.46 9.04
CA PHE A 5 -5.20 4.50 8.16
C PHE A 5 -5.52 3.90 6.80
N GLU A 6 -6.16 2.74 6.78
CA GLU A 6 -6.67 2.12 5.55
C GLU A 6 -7.55 3.10 4.78
N THR A 7 -8.56 3.67 5.43
CA THR A 7 -9.48 4.62 4.79
C THR A 7 -8.74 5.82 4.19
N ARG A 8 -7.75 6.39 4.90
CA ARG A 8 -6.94 7.51 4.38
C ARG A 8 -6.13 7.11 3.15
N ILE A 9 -5.48 5.95 3.19
CA ILE A 9 -4.67 5.47 2.05
C ILE A 9 -5.57 5.16 0.85
N LEU A 10 -6.72 4.51 1.07
CA LEU A 10 -7.69 4.23 0.01
C LEU A 10 -8.23 5.53 -0.61
N THR A 11 -8.50 6.56 0.20
CA THR A 11 -8.91 7.87 -0.30
C THR A 11 -7.83 8.51 -1.18
N LEU A 12 -6.56 8.47 -0.75
CA LEU A 12 -5.44 8.97 -1.55
C LEU A 12 -5.25 8.20 -2.87
N ILE A 13 -5.51 6.88 -2.85
CA ILE A 13 -5.52 6.04 -4.05
C ILE A 13 -6.68 6.44 -4.98
N ASP A 14 -7.87 6.71 -4.44
CA ASP A 14 -9.02 7.08 -5.25
C ASP A 14 -8.86 8.48 -5.87
N ASP A 15 -8.28 9.43 -5.12
CA ASP A 15 -8.02 10.80 -5.59
C ASP A 15 -7.01 10.85 -6.75
N MET A 16 -6.09 9.88 -6.87
CA MET A 16 -5.12 9.85 -7.99
C MET A 16 -5.71 9.28 -9.29
N VAL A 17 -6.77 8.48 -9.24
CA VAL A 17 -7.27 7.68 -10.38
C VAL A 17 -7.59 8.54 -11.61
N GLU A 18 -8.18 9.72 -11.42
CA GLU A 18 -8.66 10.55 -12.54
C GLU A 18 -7.53 11.11 -13.42
N SER A 19 -6.31 11.21 -12.89
CA SER A 19 -5.15 11.81 -13.59
C SER A 19 -3.95 10.89 -13.71
N ALA A 20 -4.06 9.67 -13.19
CA ALA A 20 -2.99 8.67 -13.20
C ALA A 20 -2.74 8.14 -14.62
N SER A 21 -1.45 7.93 -14.92
CA SER A 21 -1.02 7.13 -16.08
C SER A 21 -1.38 5.65 -15.90
N ASP A 22 -1.31 4.87 -16.98
CA ASP A 22 -1.57 3.41 -16.93
C ASP A 22 -0.66 2.68 -15.92
N ASP A 23 0.61 3.08 -15.84
CA ASP A 23 1.57 2.51 -14.90
C ASP A 23 1.19 2.85 -13.45
N GLU A 24 0.71 4.07 -13.20
CA GLU A 24 0.24 4.50 -11.86
C GLU A 24 -1.09 3.84 -11.48
N LEU A 25 -2.01 3.64 -12.42
CA LEU A 25 -3.25 2.88 -12.21
C LEU A 25 -2.96 1.41 -11.86
N PHE A 26 -1.98 0.82 -12.54
CA PHE A 26 -1.49 -0.51 -12.17
C PHE A 26 -0.94 -0.54 -10.75
N ALA A 27 -0.03 0.38 -10.42
CA ALA A 27 0.62 0.41 -9.11
C ALA A 27 -0.38 0.68 -7.98
N SER A 28 -1.36 1.56 -8.18
CA SER A 28 -2.38 1.88 -7.19
C SER A 28 -3.35 0.72 -6.95
N GLY A 29 -3.76 0.01 -8.01
CA GLY A 29 -4.55 -1.21 -7.90
C GLY A 29 -3.80 -2.34 -7.19
N TYR A 30 -2.50 -2.49 -7.49
CA TYR A 30 -1.65 -3.47 -6.85
C TYR A 30 -1.49 -3.18 -5.35
N LEU A 31 -1.21 -1.93 -4.98
CA LEU A 31 -1.09 -1.50 -3.59
C LEU A 31 -2.40 -1.62 -2.81
N ARG A 32 -3.55 -1.31 -3.43
CA ARG A 32 -4.87 -1.52 -2.82
C ARG A 32 -5.04 -2.98 -2.39
N GLY A 33 -4.65 -3.94 -3.23
CA GLY A 33 -4.71 -5.37 -2.91
C GLY A 33 -3.83 -5.73 -1.70
N HIS A 34 -2.57 -5.30 -1.70
CA HIS A 34 -1.63 -5.55 -0.58
C HIS A 34 -2.08 -4.87 0.72
N LEU A 35 -2.64 -3.67 0.64
CA LEU A 35 -3.18 -2.94 1.78
C LEU A 35 -4.32 -3.72 2.44
N THR A 36 -5.30 -4.19 1.65
CA THR A 36 -6.43 -4.97 2.19
C THR A 36 -5.98 -6.23 2.92
N VAL A 37 -5.01 -6.96 2.36
CA VAL A 37 -4.44 -8.15 3.03
C VAL A 37 -3.71 -7.76 4.32
N ALA A 38 -2.86 -6.72 4.26
CA ALA A 38 -2.09 -6.28 5.41
C ALA A 38 -2.95 -5.78 6.57
N VAL A 39 -4.08 -5.11 6.28
CA VAL A 39 -5.05 -4.68 7.30
C VAL A 39 -5.68 -5.90 7.97
N ALA A 40 -6.18 -6.87 7.19
CA ALA A 40 -6.79 -8.08 7.73
C ALA A 40 -5.80 -8.85 8.63
N GLU A 41 -4.54 -9.00 8.18
CA GLU A 41 -3.49 -9.66 8.97
C GLU A 41 -3.16 -8.88 10.25
N ALA A 42 -3.11 -7.55 10.21
CA ALA A 42 -2.84 -6.75 11.41
C ALA A 42 -3.98 -6.84 12.43
N GLU A 43 -5.24 -6.81 11.97
CA GLU A 43 -6.41 -6.98 12.84
C GLU A 43 -6.42 -8.35 13.51
N GLU A 44 -6.11 -9.42 12.77
CA GLU A 44 -6.02 -10.79 13.31
C GLU A 44 -4.94 -10.91 14.40
N ASN A 45 -3.84 -10.15 14.27
CA ASN A 45 -2.74 -10.15 15.24
C ASN A 45 -2.89 -9.09 16.35
N GLY A 46 -3.99 -8.33 16.37
CA GLY A 46 -4.23 -7.29 17.39
C GLY A 46 -3.32 -6.07 17.25
N GLU A 47 -2.80 -5.80 16.05
CA GLU A 47 -1.98 -4.63 15.76
C GLU A 47 -2.82 -3.48 15.19
N HIS A 48 -2.63 -2.30 15.76
CA HIS A 48 -3.49 -1.15 15.49
C HIS A 48 -2.72 0.15 15.17
N THR A 49 -1.41 0.03 14.95
CA THR A 49 -0.49 1.15 14.68
C THR A 49 -0.22 1.30 13.18
N ALA A 50 0.07 2.53 12.73
CA ALA A 50 0.50 2.80 11.36
C ALA A 50 1.78 2.03 11.01
N GLU A 51 2.70 1.92 11.96
CA GLU A 51 3.98 1.25 11.80
C GLU A 51 3.81 -0.25 11.54
N ALA A 52 2.93 -0.91 12.29
CA ALA A 52 2.59 -2.32 12.06
C ALA A 52 1.94 -2.56 10.68
N LEU A 53 1.07 -1.64 10.24
CA LEU A 53 0.50 -1.70 8.89
C LEU A 53 1.60 -1.51 7.83
N LYS A 54 2.54 -0.58 8.05
CA LYS A 54 3.68 -0.36 7.16
C LYS A 54 4.52 -1.61 6.99
N ILE A 55 4.86 -2.26 8.10
CA ILE A 55 5.66 -3.47 8.10
C ILE A 55 4.96 -4.55 7.27
N ARG A 56 3.66 -4.79 7.48
CA ARG A 56 2.92 -5.82 6.74
C ARG A 56 2.80 -5.56 5.25
N VAL A 57 2.45 -4.33 4.86
CA VAL A 57 2.40 -3.97 3.43
C VAL A 57 3.78 -4.19 2.80
N GLN A 58 4.86 -3.74 3.48
CA GLN A 58 6.21 -3.92 2.97
C GLN A 58 6.61 -5.41 2.88
N GLU A 59 6.20 -6.24 3.84
CA GLU A 59 6.43 -7.69 3.79
C GLU A 59 5.67 -8.36 2.65
N GLY A 60 4.40 -8.02 2.44
CA GLY A 60 3.59 -8.51 1.32
C GLY A 60 4.21 -8.15 -0.03
N LEU A 61 4.59 -6.88 -0.20
CA LEU A 61 5.31 -6.40 -1.38
C LEU A 61 6.63 -7.15 -1.59
N ASN A 62 7.45 -7.28 -0.55
CA ASN A 62 8.73 -7.98 -0.65
C ASN A 62 8.56 -9.46 -1.06
N LYS A 63 7.56 -10.16 -0.50
CA LYS A 63 7.26 -11.55 -0.86
C LYS A 63 6.87 -11.68 -2.34
N ALA A 64 5.98 -10.81 -2.81
CA ALA A 64 5.54 -10.82 -4.20
C ALA A 64 6.66 -10.47 -5.20
N ILE A 65 7.52 -9.51 -4.82
CA ILE A 65 8.72 -9.15 -5.59
C ILE A 65 9.68 -10.33 -5.68
N GLN A 66 9.93 -11.03 -4.57
CA GLN A 66 10.78 -12.23 -4.56
C GLN A 66 10.17 -13.38 -5.37
N ALA A 67 8.85 -13.47 -5.45
CA ALA A 67 8.14 -14.42 -6.30
C ALA A 67 8.19 -14.07 -7.81
N GLY A 68 8.73 -12.90 -8.17
CA GLY A 68 8.87 -12.46 -9.56
C GLY A 68 7.60 -11.89 -10.18
N GLU A 69 6.63 -11.42 -9.36
CA GLU A 69 5.36 -10.88 -9.86
C GLU A 69 5.51 -9.55 -10.61
N LEU A 70 6.57 -8.79 -10.33
CA LEU A 70 6.76 -7.43 -10.84
C LEU A 70 8.07 -7.30 -11.62
N SER A 71 8.04 -6.56 -12.73
CA SER A 71 9.26 -6.15 -13.42
C SER A 71 10.08 -5.17 -12.57
N PRO A 72 11.40 -5.00 -12.79
CA PRO A 72 12.21 -4.07 -12.01
C PRO A 72 11.68 -2.62 -12.01
N ARG A 73 11.05 -2.21 -13.12
CA ARG A 73 10.43 -0.89 -13.25
C ARG A 73 9.20 -0.78 -12.34
N ASP A 74 8.33 -1.79 -12.37
CA ASP A 74 7.09 -1.77 -11.60
C ASP A 74 7.37 -1.94 -10.10
N GLN A 75 8.43 -2.66 -9.73
CA GLN A 75 8.93 -2.73 -8.35
C GLN A 75 9.26 -1.33 -7.80
N ALA A 76 10.04 -0.55 -8.55
CA ALA A 76 10.43 0.80 -8.14
C ALA A 76 9.20 1.72 -8.04
N LEU A 77 8.26 1.60 -8.98
CA LEU A 77 7.03 2.40 -9.00
C LEU A 77 6.14 2.09 -7.78
N VAL A 78 5.85 0.81 -7.53
CA VAL A 78 5.00 0.37 -6.42
C VAL A 78 5.62 0.74 -5.07
N GLN A 79 6.92 0.55 -4.89
CA GLN A 79 7.61 0.92 -3.64
C GLN A 79 7.60 2.43 -3.41
N GLY A 80 7.89 3.23 -4.44
CA GLY A 80 7.88 4.68 -4.34
C GLY A 80 6.48 5.23 -4.04
N MET A 81 5.47 4.72 -4.74
CA MET A 81 4.08 5.09 -4.49
C MET A 81 3.63 4.70 -3.08
N TRP A 82 4.02 3.52 -2.58
CA TRP A 82 3.72 3.09 -1.22
C TRP A 82 4.28 4.05 -0.17
N GLU A 83 5.55 4.42 -0.27
CA GLU A 83 6.15 5.33 0.71
C GLU A 83 5.45 6.69 0.70
N ASN A 84 5.10 7.21 -0.48
CA ASN A 84 4.35 8.47 -0.60
C ASN A 84 2.96 8.38 0.06
N LEU A 85 2.20 7.31 -0.21
CA LEU A 85 0.89 7.08 0.38
C LEU A 85 0.96 6.94 1.90
N TYR A 86 1.94 6.17 2.40
CA TYR A 86 2.15 6.00 3.83
C TYR A 86 2.42 7.34 4.51
N GLN A 87 3.38 8.12 4.00
CA GLN A 87 3.73 9.42 4.57
C GLN A 87 2.56 10.41 4.53
N ALA A 88 1.80 10.44 3.43
CA ALA A 88 0.62 11.29 3.29
C ALA A 88 -0.54 10.89 4.22
N SER A 89 -0.60 9.62 4.64
CA SER A 89 -1.65 9.12 5.54
C SER A 89 -1.39 9.45 7.03
N LEU A 90 -0.14 9.75 7.39
CA LEU A 90 0.27 10.06 8.76
C LEU A 90 -0.42 11.35 9.27
N PRO A 91 -0.84 11.38 10.54
CA PRO A 91 -1.33 12.61 11.15
C PRO A 91 -0.22 13.69 11.15
N LYS A 92 -0.62 14.94 10.87
CA LYS A 92 0.24 16.13 10.99
C LYS A 92 0.46 16.53 12.44
#